data_AF-A0A2K4MMP0-F1
#
_entry.id   AF-A0A2K4MMP0-F1
#
_cell.length_a   1.000
_cell.length_b   1.000
_cell.length_c   1.000
_cell.angle_alpha   90.00
_cell.angle_beta   90.00
_cell.angle_gamma   90.00
#
_symmetry.space_group_name_H-M   'P 1'
#
loop_
_entity.id
_entity.type
_entity.pdbx_description
1 polymer ?
#
loop_
_entity_poly.entity_id
_entity_poly.type
_entity_poly.pdbx_seq_one_letter_code
_entity_poly.pdbx_strand_id
1 'polypeptide(L)'
;MNAHSTLEAGRRFNRLLRAPQTDAGELTPAIKLYRDFLHSNIEEVVKHVFPLYVSQVDAATLRRQVDGFLAHHSASAPEFHHIATEFLVFMQPTAPAALRQCLEYEWVLLKAEIDPAVVEPPSGEPLDDAVLSLNPTLTCIELDLKAAGLSGAFAIFRDARHQVRQKPLNRFDRHVLAGLETPRGYASLKAACAIADAAPLRQWLLDAIATGLVQTRQPSMAPMDRSPRRPAATQGV
;
A
#
# COMPACT_ATOMS: atom_id res chain seq x y z
N MET A 1 -16.97 44.23 -5.80
CA MET A 1 -17.80 43.54 -4.79
C MET A 1 -17.98 42.02 -5.07
N ASN A 2 -17.13 41.36 -5.87
CA ASN A 2 -17.48 40.03 -6.43
C ASN A 2 -16.73 38.81 -5.84
N ALA A 3 -15.58 38.96 -5.18
CA ALA A 3 -14.81 37.79 -4.71
C ALA A 3 -15.29 37.21 -3.36
N HIS A 4 -15.80 38.07 -2.46
CA HIS A 4 -16.32 37.63 -1.15
C HIS A 4 -17.63 36.84 -1.29
N SER A 5 -18.50 37.21 -2.23
CA SER A 5 -19.79 36.54 -2.48
C SER A 5 -19.61 35.11 -3.03
N THR A 6 -18.65 34.89 -3.96
CA THR A 6 -18.35 33.54 -4.48
C THR A 6 -17.71 32.64 -3.43
N LEU A 7 -16.84 33.18 -2.57
CA LEU A 7 -16.24 32.43 -1.46
C LEU A 7 -17.30 32.06 -0.40
N GLU A 8 -18.24 32.95 -0.09
CA GLU A 8 -19.34 32.69 0.84
C GLU A 8 -20.35 31.68 0.26
N ALA A 9 -20.67 31.79 -1.03
CA ALA A 9 -21.50 30.82 -1.74
C ALA A 9 -20.83 29.44 -1.78
N GLY A 10 -19.52 29.37 -2.03
CA GLY A 10 -18.73 28.14 -1.99
C GLY A 10 -18.72 27.50 -0.60
N ARG A 11 -18.53 28.29 0.48
CA ARG A 11 -18.60 27.80 1.86
C ARG A 11 -19.99 27.32 2.25
N ARG A 12 -21.05 28.02 1.81
CA ARG A 12 -22.45 27.63 2.05
C ARG A 12 -22.76 26.33 1.32
N PHE A 13 -22.36 26.20 0.07
CA PHE A 13 -22.50 24.96 -0.70
C PHE A 13 -21.79 23.80 -0.01
N ASN A 14 -20.52 23.98 0.39
CA ASN A 14 -19.76 22.95 1.11
C ASN A 14 -20.41 22.55 2.45
N ARG A 15 -20.99 23.51 3.18
CA ARG A 15 -21.72 23.25 4.43
C ARG A 15 -22.99 22.42 4.19
N LEU A 16 -23.75 22.72 3.14
CA LEU A 16 -24.99 22.00 2.79
C LEU A 16 -24.72 20.57 2.30
N LEU A 17 -23.55 20.31 1.72
CA LEU A 17 -23.08 18.96 1.39
C LEU A 17 -22.80 18.11 2.63
N ARG A 18 -22.36 18.74 3.72
CA ARG A 18 -21.95 18.08 4.98
C ARG A 18 -23.06 17.95 6.03
N ALA A 19 -24.18 18.63 5.84
CA ALA A 19 -25.28 18.61 6.80
C ALA A 19 -25.88 17.18 6.91
N PRO A 20 -26.24 16.70 8.12
CA PRO A 20 -26.92 15.41 8.28
C PRO A 20 -28.15 15.30 7.37
N GLN A 21 -28.44 14.10 6.84
CA GLN A 21 -29.61 13.85 5.99
C GLN A 21 -30.94 14.30 6.64
N THR A 22 -30.99 14.33 7.98
CA THR A 22 -32.16 14.72 8.78
C THR A 22 -32.55 16.20 8.64
N ASP A 23 -31.63 17.09 8.24
CA ASP A 23 -31.87 18.53 8.06
C ASP A 23 -32.22 18.90 6.59
N ALA A 24 -32.62 17.92 5.76
CA ALA A 24 -32.84 18.09 4.32
C ALA A 24 -34.04 18.97 3.90
N GLY A 25 -34.64 19.70 4.83
CA GLY A 25 -35.82 20.54 4.64
C GLY A 25 -35.66 21.73 3.67
N GLU A 26 -34.42 22.13 3.33
CA GLU A 26 -34.17 23.31 2.46
C GLU A 26 -33.06 23.09 1.41
N LEU A 27 -32.72 21.84 1.07
CA LEU A 27 -31.70 21.57 0.04
C LEU A 27 -32.31 21.64 -1.36
N THR A 28 -31.64 22.38 -2.26
CA THR A 28 -32.03 22.40 -3.67
C THR A 28 -31.92 20.99 -4.28
N PRO A 29 -32.74 20.64 -5.29
CA PRO A 29 -32.66 19.34 -5.95
C PRO A 29 -31.26 18.97 -6.46
N ALA A 30 -30.51 19.97 -6.94
CA ALA A 30 -29.13 19.79 -7.41
C ALA A 30 -28.17 19.40 -6.27
N ILE A 31 -28.33 19.98 -5.08
CA ILE A 31 -27.49 19.63 -3.92
C ILE A 31 -27.81 18.21 -3.43
N LYS A 32 -29.08 17.80 -3.45
CA LYS A 32 -29.49 16.43 -3.11
C LYS A 32 -28.85 15.42 -4.07
N LEU A 33 -28.99 15.64 -5.38
CA LEU A 33 -28.40 14.78 -6.41
C LEU A 33 -26.88 14.65 -6.26
N TYR A 34 -26.18 15.76 -6.00
CA TYR A 34 -24.73 15.73 -5.83
C TYR A 34 -24.30 14.98 -4.55
N ARG A 35 -25.06 15.12 -3.46
CA ARG A 35 -24.83 14.34 -2.23
C ARG A 35 -25.03 12.86 -2.45
N ASP A 36 -26.11 12.48 -3.14
CA ASP A 36 -26.41 11.09 -3.46
C ASP A 36 -25.31 10.48 -4.34
N PHE A 37 -24.81 11.25 -5.32
CA PHE A 37 -23.68 10.85 -6.16
C PHE A 37 -22.39 10.65 -5.34
N LEU A 38 -22.02 11.61 -4.49
CA LEU A 38 -20.84 11.49 -3.62
C LEU A 38 -20.95 10.28 -2.69
N HIS A 39 -22.13 10.07 -2.10
CA HIS A 39 -22.39 8.93 -1.25
C HIS A 39 -22.22 7.61 -2.03
N SER A 40 -22.85 7.49 -3.20
CA SER A 40 -22.75 6.30 -4.04
C SER A 40 -21.30 5.99 -4.37
N ASN A 41 -20.52 7.01 -4.76
CA ASN A 41 -19.11 6.82 -5.10
C ASN A 41 -18.29 6.32 -3.91
N ILE A 42 -18.45 6.92 -2.72
CA ILE A 42 -17.70 6.48 -1.53
C ILE A 42 -18.12 5.08 -1.12
N GLU A 43 -19.43 4.79 -1.13
CA GLU A 43 -19.94 3.45 -0.83
C GLU A 43 -19.38 2.41 -1.80
N GLU A 44 -19.29 2.73 -3.10
CA GLU A 44 -18.65 1.89 -4.11
C GLU A 44 -17.16 1.71 -3.84
N VAL A 45 -16.41 2.78 -3.52
CA VAL A 45 -14.99 2.66 -3.15
C VAL A 45 -14.82 1.70 -1.97
N VAL A 46 -15.61 1.88 -0.92
CA VAL A 46 -15.53 1.04 0.29
C VAL A 46 -15.87 -0.41 -0.01
N LYS A 47 -16.88 -0.67 -0.85
CA LYS A 47 -17.24 -2.04 -1.28
C LYS A 47 -16.14 -2.73 -2.09
N HIS A 48 -15.46 -1.98 -2.96
CA HIS A 48 -14.40 -2.55 -3.80
C HIS A 48 -13.09 -2.75 -3.04
N VAL A 49 -12.73 -1.79 -2.19
CA VAL A 49 -11.45 -1.84 -1.46
C VAL A 49 -11.54 -2.70 -0.20
N PHE A 50 -12.70 -2.73 0.48
CA PHE A 50 -12.87 -3.42 1.76
C PHE A 50 -13.99 -4.51 1.74
N PRO A 51 -13.96 -5.48 0.80
CA PRO A 51 -14.99 -6.49 0.68
C PRO A 51 -15.20 -7.37 1.93
N LEU A 52 -14.14 -7.78 2.63
CA LEU A 52 -14.21 -8.55 3.89
C LEU A 52 -14.84 -7.73 5.01
N TYR A 53 -14.47 -6.46 5.13
CA TYR A 53 -15.14 -5.57 6.07
C TYR A 53 -16.63 -5.45 5.76
N VAL A 54 -16.99 -5.18 4.50
CA VAL A 54 -18.39 -5.02 4.07
C VAL A 54 -19.20 -6.30 4.30
N SER A 55 -18.59 -7.48 4.15
CA SER A 55 -19.25 -8.76 4.43
C SER A 55 -19.62 -8.97 5.91
N GLN A 56 -19.00 -8.22 6.83
CA GLN A 56 -19.19 -8.35 8.28
C GLN A 56 -20.10 -7.28 8.89
N VAL A 57 -20.51 -6.27 8.11
CA VAL A 57 -21.40 -5.20 8.55
C VAL A 57 -22.70 -5.23 7.76
N ASP A 58 -23.82 -4.92 8.41
CA ASP A 58 -25.08 -4.75 7.68
C ASP A 58 -25.08 -3.44 6.85
N ALA A 59 -25.95 -3.40 5.84
CA ALA A 59 -26.05 -2.25 4.93
C ALA A 59 -26.41 -0.94 5.65
N ALA A 60 -27.21 -1.00 6.73
CA ALA A 60 -27.60 0.18 7.50
C ALA A 60 -26.41 0.77 8.27
N THR A 61 -25.53 -0.09 8.78
CA THR A 61 -24.32 0.28 9.50
C THR A 61 -23.31 0.87 8.54
N LEU A 62 -23.10 0.24 7.38
CA LEU A 62 -22.24 0.79 6.33
C LEU A 62 -22.73 2.19 5.91
N ARG A 63 -24.03 2.35 5.66
CA ARG A 63 -24.64 3.64 5.32
C ARG A 63 -24.34 4.71 6.37
N ARG A 64 -24.57 4.43 7.66
CA ARG A 64 -24.28 5.37 8.75
C ARG A 64 -22.80 5.76 8.82
N GLN A 65 -21.89 4.83 8.53
CA GLN A 65 -20.45 5.09 8.53
C GLN A 65 -20.04 5.97 7.34
N VAL A 66 -20.59 5.73 6.15
CA VAL A 66 -20.37 6.59 4.98
C VAL A 66 -20.94 7.99 5.20
N ASP A 67 -22.15 8.11 5.77
CA ASP A 67 -22.73 9.41 6.14
C ASP A 67 -21.85 10.14 7.18
N GLY A 68 -21.35 9.42 8.19
CA GLY A 68 -20.43 9.95 9.19
C GLY A 68 -19.10 10.41 8.57
N PHE A 69 -18.54 9.61 7.67
CA PHE A 69 -17.33 9.96 6.93
C PHE A 69 -17.54 11.23 6.11
N LEU A 70 -18.63 11.34 5.35
CA LEU A 70 -18.97 12.54 4.57
C LEU A 70 -19.16 13.81 5.40
N ALA A 71 -19.67 13.69 6.63
CA ALA A 71 -19.84 14.84 7.52
C ALA A 71 -18.50 15.39 8.03
N HIS A 72 -17.49 14.53 8.22
CA HIS A 72 -16.18 14.90 8.76
C HIS A 72 -15.11 15.13 7.68
N HIS A 73 -15.22 14.45 6.54
CA HIS A 73 -14.20 14.45 5.51
C HIS A 73 -14.29 15.71 4.62
N SER A 74 -13.21 16.49 4.61
CA SER A 74 -13.04 17.58 3.64
C SER A 74 -12.43 17.00 2.37
N ALA A 75 -13.29 16.66 1.39
CA ALA A 75 -12.84 16.16 0.10
C ALA A 75 -11.90 17.20 -0.57
N SER A 76 -10.60 16.92 -0.49
CA SER A 76 -9.54 17.78 -1.01
C SER A 76 -8.96 17.23 -2.32
N ALA A 77 -9.03 15.90 -2.53
CA ALA A 77 -8.63 15.23 -3.75
C ALA A 77 -9.60 14.06 -4.07
N PRO A 78 -10.13 13.94 -5.30
CA PRO A 78 -11.14 12.95 -5.69
C PRO A 78 -10.53 11.59 -6.11
N GLU A 79 -9.38 11.20 -5.58
CA GLU A 79 -8.69 9.98 -6.00
C GLU A 79 -9.16 8.78 -5.15
N PHE A 80 -9.53 7.68 -5.82
CA PHE A 80 -10.11 6.49 -5.19
C PHE A 80 -9.28 5.93 -4.02
N HIS A 81 -7.95 5.90 -4.15
CA HIS A 81 -7.06 5.39 -3.09
C HIS A 81 -6.95 6.35 -1.89
N HIS A 82 -7.11 7.65 -2.12
CA HIS A 82 -7.19 8.64 -1.04
C HIS A 82 -8.47 8.44 -0.22
N ILE A 83 -9.62 8.19 -0.87
CA ILE A 83 -10.88 7.89 -0.17
C ILE A 83 -10.73 6.67 0.73
N ALA A 84 -10.13 5.57 0.24
CA ALA A 84 -9.92 4.38 1.04
C ALA A 84 -9.02 4.61 2.27
N THR A 85 -7.92 5.34 2.09
CA THR A 85 -6.98 5.65 3.18
C THR A 85 -7.63 6.54 4.22
N GLU A 86 -8.35 7.58 3.80
CA GLU A 86 -9.08 8.48 4.69
C GLU A 86 -10.21 7.75 5.43
N PHE A 87 -10.91 6.83 4.76
CA PHE A 87 -11.94 6.00 5.40
C PHE A 87 -11.35 5.09 6.49
N LEU A 88 -10.19 4.47 6.24
CA LEU A 88 -9.47 3.69 7.26
C LEU A 88 -9.12 4.55 8.47
N VAL A 89 -8.55 5.74 8.27
CA VAL A 89 -8.19 6.68 9.35
C VAL A 89 -9.43 7.12 10.14
N PHE A 90 -10.53 7.40 9.46
CA PHE A 90 -11.81 7.74 10.08
C PHE A 90 -12.37 6.59 10.95
N MET A 91 -12.25 5.35 10.48
CA MET A 91 -12.79 4.18 11.17
C MET A 91 -11.90 3.71 12.34
N GLN A 92 -10.59 3.93 12.29
CA GLN A 92 -9.64 3.43 13.30
C GLN A 92 -10.06 3.69 14.77
N PRO A 93 -10.51 4.89 15.17
CA PRO A 93 -10.86 5.17 16.56
C PRO A 93 -12.13 4.46 17.04
N THR A 94 -13.06 4.15 16.14
CA THR A 94 -14.42 3.70 16.50
C THR A 94 -14.71 2.24 16.14
N ALA A 95 -13.94 1.66 15.21
CA ALA A 95 -14.12 0.28 14.79
C ALA A 95 -13.76 -0.72 15.91
N PRO A 96 -14.57 -1.77 16.13
CA PRO A 96 -14.18 -2.93 16.93
C PRO A 96 -12.86 -3.54 16.43
N ALA A 97 -12.08 -4.15 17.33
CA ALA A 97 -10.74 -4.64 17.01
C ALA A 97 -10.69 -5.60 15.80
N ALA A 98 -11.64 -6.54 15.70
CA ALA A 98 -11.72 -7.47 14.58
C ALA A 98 -11.98 -6.76 13.25
N LEU A 99 -12.94 -5.82 13.22
CA LEU A 99 -13.25 -5.03 12.02
C LEU A 99 -12.12 -4.08 11.62
N ARG A 100 -11.43 -3.51 12.62
CA ARG A 100 -10.23 -2.69 12.39
C ARG A 100 -9.14 -3.50 11.69
N GLN A 101 -8.87 -4.71 12.16
CA GLN A 101 -7.86 -5.57 11.54
C GLN A 101 -8.26 -6.02 10.13
N CYS A 102 -9.56 -6.18 9.84
CA CYS A 102 -10.03 -6.39 8.45
C CYS A 102 -9.71 -5.20 7.56
N LEU A 103 -10.06 -3.98 7.99
CA LEU A 103 -9.76 -2.76 7.23
C LEU A 103 -8.26 -2.59 6.99
N GLU A 104 -7.43 -2.83 8.02
CA GLU A 104 -5.97 -2.77 7.92
C GLU A 104 -5.43 -3.78 6.91
N TYR A 105 -5.87 -5.04 6.99
CA TYR A 105 -5.46 -6.09 6.06
C TYR A 105 -5.78 -5.72 4.60
N GLU A 106 -7.01 -5.32 4.34
CA GLU A 106 -7.47 -4.96 2.99
C GLU A 106 -6.78 -3.70 2.46
N TRP A 107 -6.53 -2.72 3.33
CA TRP A 107 -5.73 -1.56 2.98
C TRP A 107 -4.29 -1.93 2.61
N VAL A 108 -3.67 -2.90 3.29
CA VAL A 108 -2.32 -3.37 2.95
C VAL A 108 -2.31 -4.07 1.58
N LEU A 109 -3.37 -4.80 1.21
CA LEU A 109 -3.51 -5.35 -0.14
C LEU A 109 -3.56 -4.24 -1.19
N LEU A 110 -4.43 -3.25 -0.99
CA LEU A 110 -4.53 -2.09 -1.88
C LEU A 110 -3.20 -1.35 -1.97
N LYS A 111 -2.53 -1.10 -0.84
CA LYS A 111 -1.24 -0.42 -0.77
C LYS A 111 -0.20 -1.12 -1.65
N ALA A 112 -0.10 -2.45 -1.56
CA ALA A 112 0.81 -3.21 -2.40
C ALA A 112 0.43 -3.15 -3.89
N GLU A 113 -0.86 -3.12 -4.20
CA GLU A 113 -1.37 -3.02 -5.58
C GLU A 113 -1.02 -1.69 -6.23
N ILE A 114 -1.21 -0.57 -5.52
CA ILE A 114 -1.02 0.80 -6.04
C ILE A 114 0.39 1.36 -5.84
N ASP A 115 1.28 0.63 -5.16
CA ASP A 115 2.64 1.08 -4.86
C ASP A 115 3.36 1.47 -6.17
N PRO A 116 3.97 2.66 -6.27
CA PRO A 116 4.66 3.09 -7.49
C PRO A 116 5.99 2.35 -7.72
N ALA A 117 6.51 1.60 -6.75
CA ALA A 117 7.80 0.92 -6.86
C ALA A 117 7.79 -0.18 -7.92
N VAL A 118 8.82 -0.20 -8.75
CA VAL A 118 8.98 -1.20 -9.81
C VAL A 118 9.54 -2.50 -9.22
N VAL A 119 8.84 -3.60 -9.50
CA VAL A 119 9.27 -4.95 -9.12
C VAL A 119 9.88 -5.61 -10.35
N GLU A 120 11.20 -5.67 -10.39
CA GLU A 120 11.92 -6.33 -11.47
C GLU A 120 11.72 -7.86 -11.44
N PRO A 121 11.67 -8.51 -12.62
CA PRO A 121 11.66 -9.97 -12.68
C PRO A 121 12.97 -10.55 -12.14
N PRO A 122 12.96 -11.83 -11.69
CA PRO A 122 14.15 -12.51 -11.21
C PRO A 122 15.32 -12.39 -12.21
N SER A 123 16.48 -11.90 -11.76
CA SER A 123 17.68 -11.98 -12.57
C SER A 123 18.18 -13.43 -12.60
N GLY A 124 18.63 -13.91 -13.75
CA GLY A 124 19.21 -15.26 -13.90
C GLY A 124 20.61 -15.39 -13.31
N GLU A 125 20.97 -14.53 -12.36
CA GLU A 125 22.32 -14.38 -11.84
C GLU A 125 22.63 -15.42 -10.76
N PRO A 126 23.90 -15.84 -10.66
CA PRO A 126 24.33 -16.68 -9.55
C PRO A 126 24.07 -15.99 -8.21
N LEU A 127 23.41 -16.70 -7.29
CA LEU A 127 23.07 -16.21 -5.95
C LEU A 127 24.29 -15.68 -5.17
N ASP A 128 25.46 -16.28 -5.41
CA ASP A 128 26.69 -15.98 -4.69
C ASP A 128 27.25 -14.58 -5.03
N ASP A 129 26.95 -14.06 -6.21
CA ASP A 129 27.44 -12.77 -6.72
C ASP A 129 26.38 -11.65 -6.62
N ALA A 130 25.12 -12.01 -6.34
CA ALA A 130 24.00 -11.08 -6.32
C ALA A 130 23.88 -10.34 -4.98
N VAL A 131 23.48 -9.07 -5.04
CA VAL A 131 23.00 -8.33 -3.87
C VAL A 131 21.51 -8.63 -3.69
N LEU A 132 21.16 -9.20 -2.54
CA LEU A 132 19.79 -9.54 -2.16
C LEU A 132 19.15 -8.34 -1.47
N SER A 133 17.92 -8.03 -1.85
CA SER A 133 17.10 -6.98 -1.24
C SER A 133 15.65 -7.46 -1.14
N LEU A 134 14.91 -6.96 -0.16
CA LEU A 134 13.48 -7.25 -0.04
C LEU A 134 12.70 -6.59 -1.19
N ASN A 135 11.56 -7.18 -1.54
CA ASN A 135 10.62 -6.55 -2.45
C ASN A 135 10.23 -5.16 -1.90
N PRO A 136 10.28 -4.09 -2.72
CA PRO A 136 10.02 -2.73 -2.25
C PRO A 136 8.57 -2.50 -1.78
N THR A 137 7.63 -3.32 -2.28
CA THR A 137 6.20 -3.27 -1.91
C THR A 137 5.87 -4.16 -0.70
N LEU A 138 6.87 -4.85 -0.14
CA LEU A 138 6.68 -5.79 0.97
C LEU A 138 6.16 -5.08 2.22
N THR A 139 5.04 -5.56 2.72
CA THR A 139 4.53 -5.24 4.04
C THR A 139 4.31 -6.54 4.82
N CYS A 140 4.88 -6.62 6.03
CA CYS A 140 4.64 -7.73 6.95
C CYS A 140 3.58 -7.31 7.96
N ILE A 141 2.58 -8.16 8.20
CA ILE A 141 1.49 -7.90 9.13
C ILE A 141 1.18 -9.14 9.97
N GLU A 142 0.70 -8.94 11.19
CA GLU A 142 0.20 -10.00 12.07
C GLU A 142 -1.34 -9.95 12.08
N LEU A 143 -1.97 -11.09 11.76
CA LEU A 143 -3.41 -11.21 11.60
C LEU A 143 -4.02 -12.15 12.65
N ASP A 144 -5.20 -11.81 13.14
CA ASP A 144 -6.07 -12.68 13.96
C ASP A 144 -7.51 -12.65 13.44
N LEU A 145 -7.65 -12.84 12.13
CA LEU A 145 -8.92 -12.86 11.41
C LEU A 145 -9.38 -14.30 11.18
N LYS A 146 -9.73 -14.99 12.28
CA LYS A 146 -10.11 -16.42 12.28
C LYS A 146 -11.27 -16.72 11.33
N ALA A 147 -12.25 -15.82 11.21
CA ALA A 147 -13.39 -15.97 10.32
C ALA A 147 -13.00 -16.03 8.84
N ALA A 148 -11.89 -15.38 8.47
CA ALA A 148 -11.33 -15.39 7.11
C ALA A 148 -10.23 -16.46 6.92
N GLY A 149 -9.95 -17.27 7.95
CA GLY A 149 -8.85 -18.25 7.92
C GLY A 149 -7.45 -17.63 7.95
N LEU A 150 -7.33 -16.35 8.31
CA LEU A 150 -6.06 -15.63 8.33
C LEU A 150 -5.60 -15.47 9.78
N SER A 151 -4.59 -16.25 10.19
CA SER A 151 -4.02 -16.20 11.53
C SER A 151 -2.50 -16.32 11.49
N GLY A 152 -1.83 -15.40 12.19
CA GLY A 152 -0.37 -15.31 12.29
C GLY A 152 0.23 -14.26 11.35
N ALA A 153 1.53 -14.39 11.11
CA ALA A 153 2.30 -13.45 10.32
C ALA A 153 2.15 -13.69 8.82
N PHE A 154 1.95 -12.63 8.04
CA PHE A 154 1.87 -12.68 6.59
C PHE A 154 2.77 -11.64 5.94
N ALA A 155 3.40 -12.00 4.82
CA ALA A 155 4.01 -11.09 3.87
C ALA A 155 3.03 -10.80 2.74
N ILE A 156 2.76 -9.52 2.52
CA ILE A 156 1.98 -9.01 1.40
C ILE A 156 2.91 -8.19 0.51
N PHE A 157 2.95 -8.50 -0.77
CA PHE A 157 3.82 -7.85 -1.73
C PHE A 157 3.27 -8.03 -3.14
N ARG A 158 3.71 -7.21 -4.09
CA ARG A 158 3.37 -7.32 -5.51
C ARG A 158 4.49 -7.99 -6.27
N ASP A 159 4.18 -8.94 -7.14
CA ASP A 159 5.18 -9.56 -8.01
C ASP A 159 5.47 -8.74 -9.28
N ALA A 160 6.42 -9.19 -10.10
CA ALA A 160 6.80 -8.53 -11.35
C ALA A 160 5.69 -8.57 -12.43
N ARG A 161 4.61 -9.34 -12.22
CA ARG A 161 3.42 -9.38 -13.09
C ARG A 161 2.29 -8.49 -12.54
N HIS A 162 2.60 -7.62 -11.59
CA HIS A 162 1.65 -6.75 -10.90
C HIS A 162 0.57 -7.49 -10.10
N GLN A 163 0.81 -8.75 -9.72
CA GLN A 163 -0.14 -9.50 -8.89
C GLN A 163 0.23 -9.35 -7.42
N VAL A 164 -0.76 -9.00 -6.58
CA VAL A 164 -0.57 -9.02 -5.13
C VAL A 164 -0.53 -10.47 -4.65
N ARG A 165 0.54 -10.82 -3.94
CA ARG A 165 0.82 -12.13 -3.38
C ARG A 165 0.74 -12.05 -1.86
N GLN A 166 0.27 -13.13 -1.26
CA GLN A 166 0.19 -13.30 0.17
C GLN A 166 0.93 -14.59 0.53
N LYS A 167 1.87 -14.50 1.47
CA LYS A 167 2.63 -15.65 1.95
C LYS A 167 2.57 -15.71 3.48
N PRO A 168 2.06 -16.79 4.09
CA PRO A 168 2.17 -16.98 5.52
C PRO A 168 3.65 -17.12 5.91
N LEU A 169 4.05 -16.47 7.00
CA LEU A 169 5.42 -16.41 7.47
C LEU A 169 5.60 -17.31 8.69
N ASN A 170 6.50 -18.28 8.57
CA ASN A 170 6.97 -19.06 9.70
C ASN A 170 8.12 -18.34 10.42
N ARG A 171 8.64 -18.95 11.49
CA ARG A 171 9.76 -18.40 12.27
C ARG A 171 11.03 -18.22 11.43
N PHE A 172 11.32 -19.14 10.53
CA PHE A 172 12.48 -19.07 9.65
C PHE A 172 12.35 -17.94 8.64
N ASP A 173 11.17 -17.78 8.00
CA ASP A 173 10.91 -16.67 7.08
C ASP A 173 11.19 -15.33 7.76
N ARG A 174 10.62 -15.10 8.96
CA ARG A 174 10.79 -13.84 9.71
C ARG A 174 12.25 -13.58 10.08
N HIS A 175 13.00 -14.63 10.43
CA HIS A 175 14.41 -14.51 10.76
C HIS A 175 15.26 -14.11 9.54
N VAL A 176 14.98 -14.69 8.38
CA VAL A 176 15.69 -14.33 7.14
C VAL A 176 15.28 -12.95 6.64
N LEU A 177 14.00 -12.58 6.73
CA LEU A 177 13.50 -11.24 6.37
C LEU A 177 14.14 -10.15 7.24
N ALA A 178 14.23 -10.36 8.56
CA ALA A 178 14.94 -9.45 9.46
C ALA A 178 16.43 -9.33 9.09
N GLY A 179 17.04 -10.43 8.66
CA GLY A 179 18.41 -10.43 8.13
C GLY A 179 18.58 -9.67 6.81
N LEU A 180 17.49 -9.41 6.07
CA LEU A 180 17.47 -8.72 4.77
C LEU A 180 16.91 -7.29 4.84
N GLU A 181 16.67 -6.74 6.03
CA GLU A 181 16.27 -5.33 6.21
C GLU A 181 17.22 -4.35 5.50
N THR A 182 18.51 -4.70 5.43
CA THR A 182 19.49 -4.01 4.59
C THR A 182 19.95 -4.90 3.44
N PRO A 183 20.07 -4.37 2.21
CA PRO A 183 20.58 -5.12 1.07
C PRO A 183 21.96 -5.70 1.35
N ARG A 184 22.17 -6.98 1.02
CA ARG A 184 23.44 -7.68 1.28
C ARG A 184 23.60 -8.90 0.39
N GLY A 185 24.85 -9.34 0.18
CA GLY A 185 25.15 -10.58 -0.53
C GLY A 185 24.81 -11.84 0.30
N TYR A 186 24.76 -12.98 -0.39
CA TYR A 186 24.42 -14.27 0.21
C TYR A 186 25.31 -14.66 1.40
N ALA A 187 26.64 -14.52 1.27
CA ALA A 187 27.58 -14.86 2.35
C ALA A 187 27.34 -14.03 3.63
N SER A 188 27.11 -12.73 3.47
CA SER A 188 26.81 -11.81 4.58
C SER A 188 25.46 -12.10 5.22
N LEU A 189 24.45 -12.48 4.42
CA LEU A 189 23.15 -12.91 4.94
C LEU A 189 23.26 -14.18 5.76
N LYS A 190 23.97 -15.20 5.26
CA LYS A 190 24.20 -16.46 5.97
C LYS A 190 24.85 -16.21 7.33
N ALA A 191 25.87 -15.36 7.36
CA ALA A 191 26.56 -14.98 8.59
C ALA A 191 25.61 -14.25 9.57
N ALA A 192 24.84 -13.27 9.08
CA ALA A 192 23.91 -12.49 9.91
C ALA A 192 22.78 -13.34 10.50
N CYS A 193 22.27 -14.31 9.75
CA CYS A 193 21.25 -15.23 10.24
C CYS A 193 21.82 -16.35 11.13
N ALA A 194 23.15 -16.45 11.30
CA ALA A 194 23.82 -17.50 12.06
C ALA A 194 23.38 -18.93 11.66
N ILE A 195 23.14 -19.14 10.36
CA ILE A 195 22.61 -20.40 9.84
C ILE A 195 23.75 -21.40 9.63
N ALA A 196 23.73 -22.50 10.39
CA ALA A 196 24.74 -23.56 10.32
C ALA A 196 24.69 -24.35 9.00
N ASP A 197 23.49 -24.73 8.55
CA ASP A 197 23.28 -25.42 7.26
C ASP A 197 22.82 -24.45 6.17
N ALA A 198 23.62 -24.31 5.11
CA ALA A 198 23.35 -23.39 4.03
C ALA A 198 22.24 -23.87 3.07
N ALA A 199 21.93 -25.16 3.02
CA ALA A 199 21.01 -25.71 2.02
C ALA A 199 19.57 -25.17 2.18
N PRO A 200 18.96 -25.13 3.39
CA PRO A 200 17.63 -24.56 3.59
C PRO A 200 17.55 -23.07 3.24
N LEU A 201 18.58 -22.29 3.59
CA LEU A 201 18.65 -20.86 3.25
C LEU A 201 18.70 -20.66 1.73
N ARG A 202 19.54 -21.44 1.05
CA ARG A 202 19.68 -21.36 -0.41
C ARG A 202 18.38 -21.70 -1.11
N GLN A 203 17.72 -22.80 -0.72
CA GLN A 203 16.44 -23.18 -1.31
C GLN A 203 15.38 -22.11 -1.06
N TRP A 204 15.29 -21.61 0.17
CA TRP A 204 14.38 -20.54 0.53
C TRP A 204 14.58 -19.27 -0.32
N LEU A 205 15.83 -18.88 -0.56
CA LEU A 205 16.16 -17.71 -1.39
C LEU A 205 15.74 -17.92 -2.83
N LEU A 206 15.97 -19.10 -3.40
CA LEU A 206 15.53 -19.42 -4.76
C LEU A 206 14.00 -19.33 -4.87
N ASP A 207 13.26 -19.86 -3.89
CA ASP A 207 11.80 -19.77 -3.86
C ASP A 207 11.32 -18.33 -3.66
N ALA A 208 11.99 -17.56 -2.79
CA ALA A 208 11.68 -16.16 -2.52
C ALA A 208 11.96 -15.26 -3.74
N ILE A 209 13.03 -15.54 -4.49
CA ILE A 209 13.34 -14.86 -5.76
C ILE A 209 12.29 -15.23 -6.81
N ALA A 210 12.00 -16.52 -6.97
CA ALA A 210 11.02 -16.99 -7.96
C ALA A 210 9.61 -16.43 -7.72
N THR A 211 9.24 -16.21 -6.46
CA THR A 211 7.96 -15.60 -6.10
C THR A 211 7.96 -14.07 -6.15
N GLY A 212 9.13 -13.44 -6.26
CA GLY A 212 9.30 -11.99 -6.25
C GLY A 212 9.35 -11.37 -4.85
N LEU A 213 9.42 -12.16 -3.78
CA LEU A 213 9.58 -11.67 -2.39
C LEU A 213 10.97 -11.03 -2.17
N VAL A 214 11.99 -11.55 -2.84
CA VAL A 214 13.37 -11.06 -2.78
C VAL A 214 13.81 -10.69 -4.19
N GLN A 215 14.45 -9.53 -4.32
CA GLN A 215 15.06 -9.06 -5.55
C GLN A 215 16.57 -9.24 -5.50
N THR A 216 17.13 -9.66 -6.63
CA THR A 216 18.56 -9.71 -6.89
C THR A 216 18.95 -8.55 -7.79
N ARG A 217 20.04 -7.87 -7.44
CA ARG A 217 20.68 -6.88 -8.32
C ARG A 217 22.17 -7.16 -8.39
N GLN A 218 22.78 -6.82 -9.52
CA GLN A 218 24.24 -6.76 -9.56
C GLN A 218 24.72 -5.72 -8.55
N PRO A 219 25.78 -6.02 -7.79
CA PRO A 219 26.53 -4.96 -7.15
C PRO A 219 27.02 -4.06 -8.29
N SER A 220 26.46 -2.85 -8.38
CA SER A 220 26.85 -1.90 -9.42
C SER A 220 28.37 -1.78 -9.42
N MET A 221 29.02 -2.28 -10.47
CA MET A 221 30.29 -1.72 -10.88
C MET A 221 29.99 -0.25 -11.14
N ALA A 222 30.57 0.64 -10.34
CA ALA A 222 30.50 2.07 -10.57
C ALA A 222 30.73 2.34 -12.07
N PRO A 223 30.00 3.28 -12.69
CA PRO A 223 30.31 3.66 -14.05
C PRO A 223 31.75 4.18 -14.05
N MET A 224 32.68 3.39 -14.61
CA MET A 224 33.99 3.89 -14.99
C MET A 224 33.72 5.06 -15.91
N ASP A 225 33.93 6.26 -15.38
CA ASP A 225 33.99 7.53 -16.09
C ASP A 225 34.98 7.38 -17.26
N ARG A 226 34.45 6.95 -18.41
CA ARG A 226 35.14 7.06 -19.70
C ARG A 226 34.96 8.50 -20.18
N SER A 227 35.56 9.43 -19.45
CA SER A 227 35.84 10.76 -19.98
C SER A 227 36.77 10.60 -21.19
N PRO A 228 36.39 11.05 -22.40
CA PRO A 228 37.31 11.07 -23.52
C PRO A 228 38.39 12.11 -23.23
N ARG A 229 39.65 11.67 -23.11
CA ARG A 229 40.81 12.56 -23.07
C ARG A 229 40.77 13.47 -24.32
N ARG A 230 40.38 14.73 -24.15
CA ARG A 230 40.63 15.78 -25.14
C ARG A 230 42.14 15.91 -25.33
N PRO A 231 42.67 15.89 -26.57
CA PRO A 231 44.07 16.19 -26.80
C PRO A 231 44.33 17.65 -26.45
N ALA A 232 45.42 17.88 -25.72
CA ALA A 232 45.89 19.20 -25.34
C ALA A 232 46.15 20.04 -26.59
N ALA A 233 45.51 21.20 -26.69
CA ALA A 233 45.88 22.23 -27.63
C ALA A 233 47.25 22.79 -27.21
N THR A 234 48.27 22.46 -27.99
CA THR A 234 49.60 23.07 -27.89
C THR A 234 49.47 24.54 -28.28
N GLN A 235 49.60 25.44 -27.31
CA GLN A 235 50.01 26.83 -27.57
C GLN A 235 51.53 26.84 -27.76
N GLY A 236 52.02 27.46 -28.83
CA GLY A 236 53.44 27.65 -29.05
C GLY A 236 53.78 28.36 -30.35
N VAL A 237 53.86 29.69 -30.26
CA VAL A 237 54.66 30.67 -31.04
C VAL A 237 54.35 30.84 -32.53
#